data_AF-A0A7Z9WBF1-F1
#
_entry.id   AF-A0A7Z9WBF1-F1
#
_cell.length_a   1.000
_cell.length_b   1.000
_cell.length_c   1.000
_cell.angle_alpha   90.00
_cell.angle_beta   90.00
_cell.angle_gamma   90.00
#
_symmetry.space_group_name_H-M   'P 1'
#
loop_
_entity.id
_entity.type
_entity.pdbx_description
1 polymer ?
#
loop_
_entity_poly.entity_id
_entity_poly.type
_entity_poly.pdbx_seq_one_letter_code
_entity_poly.pdbx_strand_id
1 'polypeptide(L)'
;MHELTWKNIRFVPILHGRTEFALEVRRQFKEFRPDCVAVEYPPTLKDQIMQAIKRLPFLSVVHYEEEGEFIYLLIEPTDGQVEAVRLALEHGISVHFVDRHTREYPIDLSPFPDPYSITRIGYQLWMFMPKLERIIKIPPSMMLQ
;
A
#
# COMPACT_ATOMS: atom_id res chain seq x y z
N MET A 1 -1.30 23.40 -1.59
CA MET A 1 -1.39 22.20 -0.74
C MET A 1 -0.25 21.28 -1.10
N HIS A 2 0.51 20.79 -0.12
CA HIS A 2 1.77 20.09 -0.37
C HIS A 2 1.53 18.62 -0.73
N GLU A 3 2.00 18.21 -1.91
CA GLU A 3 2.19 16.81 -2.24
C GLU A 3 3.29 16.22 -1.34
N LEU A 4 3.20 14.94 -0.98
CA LEU A 4 4.26 14.23 -0.27
C LEU A 4 5.44 13.98 -1.23
N THR A 5 6.29 14.98 -1.39
CA THR A 5 7.42 14.96 -2.31
C THR A 5 8.72 15.37 -1.63
N TRP A 6 9.83 14.79 -2.10
CA TRP A 6 11.18 15.22 -1.77
C TRP A 6 12.00 15.26 -3.06
N LYS A 7 12.44 16.46 -3.45
CA LYS A 7 13.07 16.67 -4.76
C LYS A 7 12.19 16.09 -5.90
N ASN A 8 12.73 15.15 -6.66
CA ASN A 8 12.06 14.43 -7.75
C ASN A 8 11.49 13.08 -7.31
N ILE A 9 11.24 12.87 -6.01
CA ILE A 9 10.62 11.66 -5.47
C ILE A 9 9.23 12.01 -4.97
N ARG A 10 8.23 11.25 -5.41
CA ARG A 10 6.86 11.31 -4.90
C ARG A 10 6.58 10.09 -4.05
N PHE A 11 6.20 10.32 -2.80
CA PHE A 11 5.76 9.28 -1.88
C PHE A 11 4.25 9.13 -1.98
N VAL A 12 3.79 7.88 -2.04
CA VAL A 12 2.37 7.54 -2.03
C VAL A 12 2.14 6.49 -0.95
N PRO A 13 2.07 6.89 0.33
CA PRO A 13 1.65 5.97 1.39
C PRO A 13 0.29 5.34 1.10
N ILE A 14 0.17 4.04 1.37
CA ILE A 14 -1.05 3.27 1.12
C ILE A 14 -1.46 2.48 2.36
N LEU A 15 -2.74 2.10 2.43
CA LEU A 15 -3.19 0.96 3.22
C LEU A 15 -3.37 -0.24 2.30
N HIS A 16 -2.78 -1.37 2.68
CA HIS A 16 -2.82 -2.60 1.90
C HIS A 16 -4.24 -3.15 1.71
N GLY A 17 -4.48 -3.75 0.54
CA GLY A 17 -5.78 -4.35 0.18
C GLY A 17 -6.96 -3.38 0.27
N ARG A 18 -6.78 -2.11 -0.15
CA ARG A 18 -7.84 -1.09 -0.17
C ARG A 18 -7.93 -0.42 -1.54
N THR A 19 -9.05 -0.64 -2.23
CA THR A 19 -9.31 -0.16 -3.59
C THR A 19 -9.09 1.34 -3.75
N GLU A 20 -9.43 2.15 -2.74
CA GLU A 20 -9.25 3.61 -2.77
C GLU A 20 -7.79 4.01 -2.95
N PHE A 21 -6.86 3.25 -2.36
CA PHE A 21 -5.43 3.48 -2.51
C PHE A 21 -4.90 2.99 -3.85
N ALA A 22 -5.41 1.90 -4.40
CA ALA A 22 -5.10 1.51 -5.78
C ALA A 22 -5.55 2.58 -6.78
N LEU A 23 -6.76 3.13 -6.62
CA LEU A 23 -7.26 4.23 -7.46
C LEU A 23 -6.40 5.50 -7.30
N GLU A 24 -6.00 5.83 -6.08
CA GLU A 24 -5.13 6.98 -5.82
C GLU A 24 -3.74 6.79 -6.42
N VAL A 25 -3.12 5.60 -6.28
CA VAL A 25 -1.84 5.28 -6.92
C VAL A 25 -1.94 5.47 -8.42
N ARG A 26 -3.03 5.00 -9.06
CA ARG A 26 -3.25 5.20 -10.49
C ARG A 26 -3.36 6.68 -10.86
N ARG A 27 -4.06 7.48 -10.05
CA ARG A 27 -4.18 8.94 -10.23
C ARG A 27 -2.80 9.61 -10.13
N GLN A 28 -2.04 9.28 -9.09
CA GLN A 28 -0.70 9.81 -8.82
C GLN A 28 0.31 9.42 -9.90
N PHE A 29 0.28 8.16 -10.36
CA PHE A 29 1.14 7.67 -11.44
C PHE A 29 0.90 8.46 -12.74
N LYS A 30 -0.37 8.67 -13.10
CA LYS A 30 -0.76 9.43 -14.30
C LYS A 30 -0.32 10.89 -14.23
N GLU A 31 -0.42 11.50 -13.05
CA GLU A 31 -0.07 12.91 -12.82
C GLU A 31 1.45 13.11 -12.76
N PHE A 32 2.14 12.29 -11.97
CA PHE A 32 3.58 12.41 -11.73
C PHE A 32 4.44 11.93 -12.90
N ARG A 33 3.96 10.91 -13.65
CA ARG A 33 4.70 10.25 -14.74
C ARG A 33 6.10 9.79 -14.30
N PRO A 34 6.19 8.84 -13.35
CA PRO A 34 7.47 8.39 -12.84
C PRO A 34 8.30 7.68 -13.93
N ASP A 35 9.62 7.90 -13.92
CA ASP A 35 10.57 7.12 -14.75
C ASP A 35 10.96 5.79 -14.09
N CYS A 36 10.64 5.59 -12.81
CA CYS A 36 10.83 4.36 -12.05
C CYS A 36 9.82 4.24 -10.89
N VAL A 37 9.52 3.01 -10.48
CA VAL A 37 8.64 2.71 -9.33
C VAL A 37 9.41 1.92 -8.29
N ALA A 38 9.29 2.32 -7.02
CA ALA A 38 9.80 1.59 -5.87
C ALA A 38 8.64 1.15 -4.96
N VAL A 39 8.64 -0.10 -4.50
CA VAL A 39 7.57 -0.68 -3.65
C VAL A 39 8.12 -1.47 -2.47
N GLU A 40 7.28 -1.62 -1.45
CA GLU A 40 7.54 -2.33 -0.19
C GLU A 40 7.41 -3.86 -0.37
N TYR A 41 8.24 -4.39 -1.28
CA TYR A 41 8.45 -5.82 -1.39
C TYR A 41 9.94 -6.15 -1.22
N PRO A 42 10.26 -7.34 -0.68
CA PRO A 42 11.64 -7.77 -0.57
C PRO A 42 12.18 -8.22 -1.94
N PRO A 43 13.44 -7.87 -2.30
CA PRO A 43 14.05 -8.29 -3.56
C PRO A 43 14.06 -9.80 -3.78
N THR A 44 14.06 -10.60 -2.71
CA THR A 44 14.10 -12.07 -2.75
C THR A 44 12.86 -12.70 -3.38
N LEU A 45 11.73 -11.99 -3.38
CA LEU A 45 10.45 -12.49 -3.92
C LEU A 45 10.09 -11.85 -5.27
N LYS A 46 11.05 -11.15 -5.90
CA LYS A 46 10.80 -10.34 -7.09
C LYS A 46 10.16 -11.12 -8.23
N ASP A 47 10.74 -12.26 -8.60
CA ASP A 47 10.28 -13.01 -9.77
C ASP A 47 8.87 -13.56 -9.57
N GLN A 48 8.58 -14.08 -8.37
CA GLN A 48 7.29 -14.64 -7.99
C GLN A 48 6.19 -13.58 -7.98
N ILE A 49 6.47 -12.42 -7.39
CA ILE A 49 5.52 -11.29 -7.34
C ILE A 49 5.28 -10.75 -8.74
N MET A 50 6.33 -10.54 -9.53
CA MET A 50 6.20 -10.04 -10.91
C MET A 50 5.39 -11.01 -11.78
N GLN A 51 5.59 -12.32 -11.61
CA GLN A 51 4.79 -13.35 -12.29
C GLN A 51 3.32 -13.30 -11.84
N ALA A 52 3.06 -13.19 -10.55
CA ALA A 52 1.71 -13.10 -9.99
C ALA A 52 0.95 -11.87 -10.53
N ILE A 53 1.60 -10.70 -10.58
CA ILE A 53 0.99 -9.46 -11.07
C ILE A 53 0.66 -9.56 -12.57
N LYS A 54 1.53 -10.17 -13.38
CA LYS A 54 1.27 -10.43 -14.80
C LYS A 54 0.06 -11.34 -15.06
N ARG A 55 -0.36 -12.13 -14.06
CA ARG A 55 -1.51 -13.05 -14.16
C ARG A 55 -2.83 -12.40 -13.80
N LEU A 56 -2.85 -11.16 -13.31
CA LEU A 56 -4.10 -10.45 -13.01
C LEU A 56 -5.02 -10.45 -14.25
N PRO A 57 -6.34 -10.70 -14.08
CA PRO A 57 -7.10 -10.65 -12.83
C PRO A 57 -7.14 -11.97 -12.01
N PHE A 58 -6.37 -13.00 -12.37
CA PHE A 58 -6.31 -14.22 -11.57
C PHE A 58 -5.46 -13.98 -10.30
N LEU A 59 -6.14 -13.92 -9.15
CA LEU A 59 -5.49 -13.74 -7.87
C LEU A 59 -4.45 -14.83 -7.61
N SER A 60 -3.35 -14.44 -6.99
CA SER A 60 -2.24 -15.32 -6.68
C SER A 60 -1.83 -15.12 -5.24
N VAL A 61 -1.28 -16.18 -4.63
CA VAL A 61 -0.63 -16.10 -3.32
C VAL A 61 0.82 -16.49 -3.52
N VAL A 62 1.73 -15.60 -3.12
CA VAL A 62 3.14 -15.91 -3.00
C VAL A 62 3.36 -16.32 -1.55
N HIS A 63 3.89 -17.52 -1.31
CA HIS A 63 4.23 -17.96 0.03
C HIS A 63 5.71 -18.27 0.14
N TYR A 64 6.25 -18.11 1.34
CA TYR A 64 7.60 -18.53 1.68
C TYR A 64 7.63 -19.00 3.14
N GLU A 65 8.66 -19.76 3.48
CA GLU A 65 8.86 -20.27 4.84
C GLU A 65 9.95 -19.45 5.54
N GLU A 66 9.69 -19.04 6.77
CA GLU A 66 10.64 -18.34 7.61
C GLU A 66 10.63 -18.97 9.02
N GLU A 67 11.72 -19.68 9.37
CA GLU A 67 11.87 -20.44 10.62
C GLU A 67 10.70 -21.39 10.95
N GLY A 68 10.18 -22.09 9.95
CA GLY A 68 9.10 -23.08 10.11
C GLY A 68 7.68 -22.49 10.07
N GLU A 69 7.54 -21.18 9.90
CA GLU A 69 6.24 -20.53 9.67
C GLU A 69 6.06 -20.17 8.18
N PHE A 70 4.88 -20.45 7.65
CA PHE A 70 4.51 -20.04 6.30
C PHE A 70 3.94 -18.63 6.31
N ILE A 71 4.60 -17.73 5.57
CA ILE A 71 4.11 -16.37 5.32
C ILE A 71 3.44 -16.36 3.96
N TYR A 72 2.28 -15.70 3.88
CA TYR A 72 1.46 -15.63 2.68
C TYR A 72 1.26 -14.16 2.28
N LEU A 73 1.66 -13.84 1.06
CA LEU A 73 1.46 -12.54 0.43
C LEU A 73 0.37 -12.69 -0.65
N LEU A 74 -0.78 -12.08 -0.40
CA LEU A 74 -1.86 -12.02 -1.38
C LEU A 74 -1.51 -10.97 -2.45
N ILE A 75 -1.57 -11.37 -3.72
CA ILE A 75 -1.41 -10.48 -4.86
C ILE A 75 -2.80 -10.22 -5.45
N GLU A 76 -3.33 -9.03 -5.14
CA GLU A 76 -4.68 -8.61 -5.51
C GLU A 76 -4.71 -7.18 -6.08
N PRO A 77 -5.67 -6.87 -6.98
CA PRO A 77 -5.71 -5.57 -7.68
C PRO A 77 -6.17 -4.41 -6.81
N THR A 78 -6.67 -4.68 -5.60
CA THR A 78 -7.09 -3.67 -4.63
C THR A 78 -5.90 -3.09 -3.86
N ASP A 79 -4.72 -3.70 -3.92
CA ASP A 79 -3.55 -3.20 -3.24
C ASP A 79 -2.83 -2.13 -4.09
N GLY A 80 -2.55 -0.98 -3.47
CA GLY A 80 -1.88 0.13 -4.13
C GLY A 80 -0.48 -0.21 -4.65
N GLN A 81 0.28 -1.06 -3.97
CA GLN A 81 1.62 -1.41 -4.44
C GLN A 81 1.57 -2.40 -5.61
N VAL A 82 0.58 -3.30 -5.59
CA VAL A 82 0.30 -4.19 -6.74
C VAL A 82 -0.09 -3.34 -7.96
N GLU A 83 -0.95 -2.35 -7.78
CA GLU A 83 -1.34 -1.43 -8.86
C GLU A 83 -0.15 -0.61 -9.37
N ALA A 84 0.75 -0.14 -8.50
CA ALA A 84 1.96 0.57 -8.89
C ALA A 84 2.87 -0.28 -9.80
N VAL A 85 3.09 -1.54 -9.42
CA VAL A 85 3.88 -2.48 -10.24
C VAL A 85 3.15 -2.84 -11.53
N ARG A 86 1.84 -3.05 -11.49
CA ARG A 86 1.03 -3.33 -12.69
C ARG A 86 1.12 -2.18 -13.70
N LEU A 87 1.00 -0.92 -13.25
CA LEU A 87 1.13 0.27 -14.09
C LEU A 87 2.53 0.42 -14.66
N ALA A 88 3.57 0.19 -13.85
CA ALA A 88 4.95 0.24 -14.32
C ALA A 88 5.21 -0.82 -15.41
N LEU A 89 4.73 -2.05 -15.21
CA LEU A 89 4.79 -3.12 -16.21
C LEU A 89 4.06 -2.74 -17.51
N GLU A 90 2.84 -2.18 -17.40
CA GLU A 90 2.04 -1.73 -18.54
C GLU A 90 2.75 -0.66 -19.38
N HIS A 91 3.55 0.21 -18.73
CA HIS A 91 4.24 1.32 -19.38
C HIS A 91 5.73 1.04 -19.66
N GLY A 92 6.24 -0.16 -19.35
CA GLY A 92 7.65 -0.51 -19.54
C GLY A 92 8.62 0.26 -18.64
N ILE A 93 8.17 0.71 -17.48
CA ILE A 93 8.94 1.46 -16.49
C ILE A 93 9.64 0.50 -15.51
N SER A 94 10.84 0.88 -15.02
CA SER A 94 11.59 0.03 -14.09
C SER A 94 10.90 -0.09 -12.73
N VAL A 95 10.93 -1.30 -12.17
CA VAL A 95 10.38 -1.62 -10.85
C VAL A 95 11.48 -2.09 -9.90
N HIS A 96 11.55 -1.45 -8.74
CA HIS A 96 12.52 -1.70 -7.68
C HIS A 96 11.81 -2.14 -6.41
N PHE A 97 12.24 -3.27 -5.88
CA PHE A 97 11.74 -3.82 -4.62
C PHE A 97 12.74 -3.37 -3.56
N VAL A 98 12.31 -2.50 -2.64
CA VAL A 98 13.22 -1.76 -1.76
C VAL A 98 13.07 -2.13 -0.30
N ASP A 99 12.20 -3.07 0.03
CA ASP A 99 12.00 -3.49 1.40
C ASP A 99 13.08 -4.46 1.88
N ARG A 100 13.33 -4.44 3.18
CA ARG A 100 14.25 -5.36 3.84
C ARG A 100 13.51 -6.63 4.22
N HIS A 101 14.05 -7.77 3.82
CA HIS A 101 13.60 -9.06 4.36
C HIS A 101 13.98 -9.14 5.85
N THR A 102 13.03 -8.87 6.75
CA THR A 102 13.24 -8.87 8.20
C THR A 102 12.04 -9.43 8.94
N ARG A 103 12.33 -10.19 10.02
CA ARG A 103 11.35 -10.85 10.88
C ARG A 103 10.66 -9.89 11.84
N GLU A 104 11.36 -8.83 12.25
CA GLU A 104 10.92 -7.92 13.29
C GLU A 104 10.39 -6.62 12.66
N TYR A 105 9.10 -6.62 12.35
CA TYR A 105 8.38 -5.38 12.05
C TYR A 105 7.49 -5.02 13.25
N PRO A 106 7.61 -3.80 13.82
CA PRO A 106 6.72 -3.37 14.87
C PRO A 106 5.28 -3.31 14.34
N ILE A 107 4.38 -4.09 14.94
CA ILE A 107 2.97 -4.08 14.56
C ILE A 107 2.36 -2.79 15.10
N ASP A 108 1.94 -1.91 14.18
CA ASP A 108 1.18 -0.71 14.50
C ASP A 108 -0.31 -0.97 14.22
N LEU A 109 -1.09 -1.13 15.28
CA LEU A 109 -2.54 -1.31 15.21
C LEU A 109 -3.32 0.01 15.34
N SER A 110 -2.65 1.16 15.18
CA SER A 110 -3.30 2.46 15.20
C SER A 110 -4.49 2.47 14.24
N PRO A 111 -5.70 2.87 14.69
CA PRO A 111 -6.84 2.98 13.80
C PRO A 111 -6.62 4.12 12.80
N PHE A 112 -6.77 3.81 11.51
CA PHE A 112 -6.80 4.78 10.42
C PHE A 112 -8.25 5.19 10.11
N PRO A 113 -8.47 6.41 9.56
CA PRO A 113 -9.78 6.78 9.03
C PRO A 113 -10.24 5.81 7.94
N ASP A 114 -11.55 5.71 7.74
CA ASP A 114 -12.14 4.89 6.69
C ASP A 114 -11.53 5.25 5.31
N PRO A 115 -10.89 4.29 4.59
CA PRO A 115 -10.35 4.52 3.24
C PRO A 115 -11.37 5.11 2.27
N TYR A 116 -12.66 4.77 2.38
CA TYR A 116 -13.71 5.31 1.52
C TYR A 116 -13.78 6.84 1.56
N SER A 117 -13.41 7.45 2.69
CA SER A 117 -13.43 8.91 2.85
C SER A 117 -12.49 9.64 1.88
N ILE A 118 -11.46 8.97 1.33
CA ILE A 118 -10.61 9.51 0.25
C ILE A 118 -11.46 10.00 -0.93
N THR A 119 -12.56 9.31 -1.25
CA THR A 119 -13.46 9.67 -2.36
C THR A 119 -14.25 10.95 -2.11
N ARG A 120 -14.31 11.41 -0.85
CA ARG A 120 -15.11 12.57 -0.41
C ARG A 120 -14.23 13.77 -0.09
N ILE A 121 -13.11 13.52 0.61
CA ILE A 121 -12.25 14.57 1.15
C ILE A 121 -10.91 14.70 0.42
N GLY A 122 -10.60 13.73 -0.45
CA GLY A 122 -9.33 13.64 -1.16
C GLY A 122 -8.23 12.96 -0.34
N TYR A 123 -7.28 12.35 -1.06
CA TYR A 123 -6.16 11.62 -0.47
C TYR A 123 -5.28 12.51 0.41
N GLN A 124 -4.99 13.74 -0.03
CA GLN A 124 -4.13 14.64 0.73
C GLN A 124 -4.71 14.92 2.11
N LEU A 125 -6.01 15.24 2.20
CA LEU A 125 -6.64 15.52 3.49
C LEU A 125 -6.69 14.25 4.35
N TRP A 126 -7.00 13.10 3.76
CA TRP A 126 -6.99 11.80 4.45
C TRP A 126 -5.63 11.51 5.11
N MET A 127 -4.52 11.77 4.41
CA MET A 127 -3.16 11.54 4.92
C MET A 127 -2.80 12.38 6.15
N PHE A 128 -3.39 13.57 6.28
CA PHE A 128 -3.15 14.46 7.43
C PHE A 128 -4.24 14.34 8.51
N MET A 129 -5.21 13.44 8.35
CA MET A 129 -6.15 13.16 9.42
C MET A 129 -5.41 12.56 10.61
N PRO A 130 -5.70 13.02 11.84
CA PRO A 130 -5.11 12.42 13.02
C PRO A 130 -5.50 10.93 13.05
N LYS A 131 -4.53 10.06 13.34
CA LYS A 131 -4.81 8.69 13.77
C LYS A 131 -5.90 8.75 14.84
N LEU A 132 -6.92 7.89 14.69
CA LEU A 132 -8.16 7.97 15.46
C LEU A 132 -7.93 7.82 16.97
N GLU A 133 -6.73 7.47 17.44
CA GLU A 133 -6.31 7.47 18.84
C GLU A 133 -6.58 8.78 19.59
N ARG A 134 -6.69 9.92 18.88
CA ARG A 134 -7.00 11.23 19.48
C ARG A 134 -8.48 11.60 19.47
N ILE A 135 -9.33 10.83 18.79
CA ILE A 135 -10.75 11.12 18.67
C ILE A 135 -11.48 9.89 19.25
N ILE A 136 -12.12 10.11 20.40
CA ILE A 136 -12.94 9.15 21.15
C ILE A 136 -12.17 8.09 21.98
N LYS A 137 -11.62 8.50 23.12
CA LYS A 137 -11.76 7.65 24.32
C LYS A 137 -13.24 7.62 24.65
N ILE A 138 -14.00 6.62 24.18
CA ILE A 138 -15.32 6.34 24.74
C ILE A 138 -15.03 5.91 26.17
N PRO A 139 -15.44 6.67 27.20
CA PRO A 139 -15.28 6.23 28.57
C PRO A 139 -16.00 4.87 28.71
N PRO A 140 -15.47 3.90 29.49
CA PRO A 140 -16.13 2.61 29.68
C PRO A 140 -17.60 2.73 30.11
N SER A 141 -17.97 3.84 30.76
CA SER A 141 -19.35 4.17 31.14
C SER A 141 -20.30 4.47 29.97
N MET A 142 -19.77 4.69 28.75
CA MET A 142 -20.53 4.87 27.51
C MET A 142 -20.53 3.61 26.64
N MET A 143 -19.90 2.52 27.07
CA MET A 143 -20.02 1.18 26.47
C MET A 143 -21.15 0.35 27.12
N LEU A 144 -22.18 0.99 27.64
CA LEU A 144 -23.22 0.30 28.42
C LEU A 144 -24.47 -0.04 27.61
N GLN A 145 -25.01 -1.22 27.94
CA GLN A 145 -26.41 -1.68 27.83
C GLN A 145 -26.85 -2.36 26.54
#